data_AF-A0A950AX91-F1
#
_entry.id   AF-A0A950AX91-F1
#
_cell.length_a   1.000
_cell.length_b   1.000
_cell.length_c   1.000
_cell.angle_alpha   90.00
_cell.angle_beta   90.00
_cell.angle_gamma   90.00
#
_symmetry.space_group_name_H-M   'P 1'
#
loop_
_entity.id
_entity.type
_entity.pdbx_description
1 polymer ?
#
loop_
_entity_poly.entity_id
_entity_poly.type
_entity_poly.pdbx_seq_one_letter_code
_entity_poly.pdbx_strand_id
1 'polypeptide(L)'
;MEEVIDGTKQGHYAESLLDPVQTRGFREQLVNVIRHAAMLRRTERGPEQIRAWLWVYGRNGDDQVGYLLLSEKLPGSIATDIELYKVGVRKERRKDGHGRRIVQLFVTFSSPTVNLYARCFPPSETMFKMLKEVGFSHINTMRFGTRELELCAREA
;
A
#
# COMPACT_ATOMS: atom_id res chain seq x y z
N MET A 1 -4.76 -3.32 -14.54
CA MET A 1 -4.12 -1.99 -14.64
C MET A 1 -5.14 -0.87 -14.65
N GLU A 2 -6.32 -1.07 -15.23
CA GLU A 2 -7.42 -0.09 -15.24
C GLU A 2 -7.74 0.48 -13.86
N GLU A 3 -7.86 -0.35 -12.83
CA GLU A 3 -8.10 0.13 -11.45
C GLU A 3 -7.06 1.14 -10.93
N VAL A 4 -5.81 0.98 -11.36
CA VAL A 4 -4.72 1.88 -11.00
C VAL A 4 -4.89 3.20 -11.72
N ILE A 5 -5.15 3.16 -13.03
CA ILE A 5 -5.38 4.34 -13.86
C ILE A 5 -6.60 5.12 -13.37
N ASP A 6 -7.71 4.43 -13.11
CA ASP A 6 -8.95 5.02 -12.60
C ASP A 6 -8.75 5.63 -11.21
N GLY A 7 -8.02 4.95 -10.33
CA GLY A 7 -7.66 5.51 -9.02
C GLY A 7 -6.75 6.73 -9.15
N THR A 8 -5.83 6.75 -10.12
CA THR A 8 -4.96 7.91 -10.37
C THR A 8 -5.77 9.11 -10.87
N LYS A 9 -6.75 8.89 -11.77
CA LYS A 9 -7.67 9.95 -12.22
C LYS A 9 -8.50 10.54 -11.07
N GLN A 10 -8.73 9.76 -10.02
CA GLN A 10 -9.41 10.18 -8.79
C GLN A 10 -8.45 10.77 -7.74
N GLY A 11 -7.15 10.86 -8.05
CA GLY A 11 -6.12 11.42 -7.17
C GLY A 11 -5.71 10.50 -6.00
N HIS A 12 -6.04 9.20 -6.07
CA HIS A 12 -5.63 8.23 -5.05
C HIS A 12 -4.19 7.76 -5.22
N TYR A 13 -3.55 8.07 -6.35
CA TYR A 13 -2.16 7.73 -6.65
C TYR A 13 -1.44 8.92 -7.30
N ALA A 14 -0.12 8.81 -7.44
CA ALA A 14 0.69 9.81 -8.14
C ALA A 14 0.22 9.99 -9.58
N GLU A 15 0.00 11.25 -9.98
CA GLU A 15 -0.49 11.64 -11.31
C GLU A 15 0.38 11.11 -12.45
N SER A 16 1.69 10.92 -12.19
CA SER A 16 2.63 10.32 -13.14
C SER A 16 2.19 8.95 -13.66
N LEU A 17 1.35 8.21 -12.92
CA LEU A 17 0.82 6.92 -13.37
C LEU A 17 -0.20 7.03 -14.52
N LEU A 18 -0.60 8.24 -14.93
CA LEU A 18 -1.37 8.47 -16.16
C LEU A 18 -0.49 8.44 -17.41
N ASP A 19 0.83 8.65 -17.29
CA ASP A 19 1.79 8.48 -18.38
C ASP A 19 1.96 6.98 -18.69
N PRO A 20 1.67 6.52 -19.93
CA PRO A 20 1.81 5.12 -20.31
C PRO A 20 3.19 4.51 -20.03
N VAL A 21 4.27 5.30 -20.10
CA VAL A 21 5.63 4.83 -19.79
C VAL A 21 5.74 4.48 -18.31
N GLN A 22 5.27 5.36 -17.44
CA GLN A 22 5.26 5.14 -16.00
C GLN A 22 4.29 4.04 -15.60
N THR A 23 3.13 3.94 -16.25
CA THR A 23 2.18 2.84 -16.05
C THR A 23 2.81 1.49 -16.40
N ARG A 24 3.58 1.39 -17.50
CA ARG A 24 4.31 0.18 -17.88
C ARG A 24 5.41 -0.14 -16.86
N GLY A 25 6.22 0.84 -16.46
CA GLY A 25 7.23 0.66 -15.42
C GLY A 25 6.64 0.17 -14.10
N PHE A 26 5.48 0.70 -13.69
CA PHE A 26 4.76 0.22 -12.50
C PHE A 26 4.28 -1.23 -12.67
N ARG A 27 3.80 -1.62 -13.86
CA ARG A 27 3.42 -3.01 -14.14
C ARG A 27 4.63 -3.94 -14.03
N GLU A 28 5.78 -3.55 -14.58
CA GLU A 28 7.03 -4.30 -14.46
C GLU A 28 7.49 -4.43 -13.00
N GLN A 29 7.35 -3.37 -12.21
CA GLN A 29 7.59 -3.43 -10.77
C GLN A 29 6.69 -4.46 -10.08
N LEU A 30 5.39 -4.53 -10.40
CA LEU A 30 4.51 -5.56 -9.84
C LEU A 30 4.94 -6.98 -10.24
N VAL A 31 5.40 -7.17 -11.48
CA VAL A 31 5.94 -8.47 -11.92
C VAL A 31 7.21 -8.83 -11.12
N ASN A 32 8.09 -7.85 -10.86
CA ASN A 32 9.27 -8.06 -10.02
C ASN A 32 8.91 -8.39 -8.57
N VAL A 33 7.87 -7.77 -8.01
CA VAL A 33 7.36 -8.13 -6.68
C VAL A 33 6.92 -9.59 -6.66
N ILE A 34 6.18 -10.05 -7.67
CA ILE A 34 5.67 -11.43 -7.74
C ILE A 34 6.82 -12.44 -7.92
N ARG A 35 7.82 -12.13 -8.77
CA ARG A 35 8.90 -13.07 -9.12
C ARG A 35 10.07 -13.06 -8.15
N HIS A 36 10.35 -11.91 -7.54
CA HIS A 36 11.60 -11.65 -6.83
C HIS A 36 11.40 -11.03 -5.45
N ALA A 37 10.15 -10.80 -5.02
CA ALA A 37 9.83 -10.13 -3.77
C ALA A 37 10.55 -8.77 -3.60
N ALA A 38 10.68 -8.03 -4.71
CA ALA A 38 11.48 -6.81 -4.78
C ALA A 38 10.79 -5.69 -5.55
N MET A 39 11.03 -4.45 -5.12
CA MET A 39 10.56 -3.22 -5.75
C MET A 39 11.67 -2.16 -5.73
N LEU A 40 11.69 -1.26 -6.71
CA LEU A 40 12.54 -0.07 -6.69
C LEU A 40 11.81 1.07 -6.00
N ARG A 41 12.43 1.65 -4.98
CA ARG A 41 11.96 2.84 -4.28
C ARG A 41 12.95 3.98 -4.49
N ARG A 42 12.44 5.18 -4.73
CA ARG A 42 13.26 6.38 -4.76
C ARG A 42 13.55 6.84 -3.33
N THR A 43 14.81 6.91 -2.97
CA THR A 43 15.31 7.46 -1.71
C THR A 43 16.13 8.72 -1.99
N GLU A 44 16.66 9.35 -0.95
CA GLU A 44 17.58 10.50 -1.08
C GLU A 44 18.88 10.14 -1.82
N ARG A 45 19.28 8.86 -1.77
CA ARG A 45 20.50 8.35 -2.43
C ARG A 45 20.26 7.92 -3.89
N GLY A 46 19.01 7.99 -4.34
CA GLY A 46 18.60 7.53 -5.67
C GLY A 46 17.66 6.32 -5.60
N PRO A 47 17.47 5.60 -6.71
CA PRO A 47 16.67 4.37 -6.72
C PRO A 47 17.38 3.25 -5.95
N GLU A 48 16.73 2.72 -4.93
CA GLU A 48 17.21 1.57 -4.16
C GLU A 48 16.21 0.42 -4.25
N GLN A 49 16.73 -0.80 -4.26
CA GLN A 49 15.90 -2.01 -4.20
C GLN A 49 15.48 -2.28 -2.76
N ILE A 50 14.19 -2.48 -2.56
CA ILE A 50 13.58 -2.85 -1.29
C ILE A 50 12.81 -4.16 -1.42
N ARG A 51 12.59 -4.85 -0.31
CA ARG A 51 11.72 -6.03 -0.30
C ARG A 51 10.25 -5.61 -0.36
N ALA A 52 9.45 -6.40 -1.07
CA ALA A 52 8.03 -6.15 -1.24
C ALA A 52 7.26 -7.45 -1.52
N TRP A 53 5.98 -7.47 -1.13
CA TRP A 53 5.10 -8.62 -1.29
C TRP A 53 3.73 -8.19 -1.76
N LEU A 54 3.15 -8.97 -2.66
CA LEU A 54 1.78 -8.79 -3.12
C LEU A 54 0.92 -9.92 -2.54
N TRP A 55 -0.05 -9.57 -1.72
CA TRP A 55 -1.03 -10.50 -1.16
C TRP A 55 -2.36 -10.29 -1.85
N VAL A 56 -2.97 -11.38 -2.31
CA VAL A 56 -4.29 -11.36 -2.93
C VAL A 56 -5.34 -11.73 -1.89
N TYR A 57 -6.38 -10.91 -1.80
CA TYR A 57 -7.51 -11.13 -0.91
C TYR A 57 -8.70 -11.66 -1.71
N GLY A 58 -9.23 -12.83 -1.33
CA GLY A 58 -10.35 -13.50 -1.99
C GLY A 58 -10.15 -15.00 -2.05
N ARG A 59 -11.08 -15.71 -2.70
CA ARG A 59 -10.88 -17.14 -3.03
C ARG A 59 -10.04 -17.26 -4.30
N ASN A 60 -9.40 -18.41 -4.48
CA ASN A 60 -8.65 -18.71 -5.71
C ASN A 60 -9.59 -18.68 -6.92
N GLY A 61 -9.05 -18.26 -8.07
CA GLY A 61 -9.80 -18.14 -9.33
C GLY A 61 -10.48 -16.77 -9.48
N ASP A 62 -11.69 -16.76 -10.03
CA ASP A 62 -12.37 -15.51 -10.42
C ASP A 62 -12.89 -14.69 -9.23
N ASP A 63 -12.93 -15.30 -8.04
CA ASP A 63 -13.39 -14.71 -6.77
C ASP A 63 -12.33 -13.88 -6.02
N GLN A 64 -11.25 -13.50 -6.69
CA GLN A 64 -10.30 -12.53 -6.14
C GLN A 64 -10.99 -11.16 -5.98
N VAL A 65 -10.94 -10.61 -4.78
CA VAL A 65 -11.68 -9.39 -4.40
C VAL A 65 -10.78 -8.17 -4.37
N GLY A 66 -9.50 -8.34 -4.01
CA GLY A 66 -8.57 -7.25 -3.87
C GLY A 66 -7.15 -7.71 -3.62
N TYR A 67 -6.29 -6.76 -3.27
CA TYR A 67 -4.90 -7.03 -2.95
C TYR A 67 -4.33 -6.02 -1.96
N LEU A 68 -3.23 -6.42 -1.33
CA LEU A 68 -2.31 -5.55 -0.60
C LEU A 68 -0.93 -5.66 -1.23
N LEU A 69 -0.29 -4.53 -1.46
CA LEU A 69 1.12 -4.44 -1.75
C LEU A 69 1.81 -3.92 -0.49
N LEU A 70 2.65 -4.76 0.10
CA LEU A 70 3.46 -4.45 1.26
C LEU A 70 4.90 -4.22 0.82
N SER A 71 5.62 -3.36 1.51
CA SER A 71 7.05 -3.16 1.26
C SER A 71 7.79 -2.82 2.53
N GLU A 72 9.12 -2.86 2.49
CA GLU A 72 9.92 -2.18 3.49
C GLU A 72 9.64 -0.66 3.45
N LYS A 73 9.68 0.00 4.61
CA LYS A 73 9.65 1.46 4.68
C LYS A 73 10.98 2.05 4.18
N LEU A 74 12.10 1.47 4.60
CA LEU A 74 13.46 1.83 4.18
C LEU A 74 14.23 0.57 3.77
N PRO A 75 15.25 0.66 2.92
CA PRO A 75 16.06 -0.50 2.55
C PRO A 75 16.54 -1.28 3.77
N GLY A 76 16.20 -2.57 3.84
CA GLY A 76 16.60 -3.46 4.95
C GLY A 76 15.77 -3.33 6.22
N SER A 77 14.69 -2.54 6.23
CA SER A 77 13.86 -2.32 7.42
C SER A 77 12.81 -3.40 7.67
N ILE A 78 12.76 -4.51 6.93
CA ILE A 78 11.62 -5.45 6.99
C ILE A 78 11.32 -5.99 8.41
N ALA A 79 12.35 -6.17 9.23
CA ALA A 79 12.20 -6.74 10.57
C ALA A 79 11.64 -5.73 11.59
N THR A 80 11.62 -4.44 11.26
CA THR A 80 11.23 -3.35 12.16
C THR A 80 10.10 -2.49 11.62
N ASP A 81 10.03 -2.30 10.30
CA ASP A 81 9.15 -1.34 9.64
C ASP A 81 8.60 -1.87 8.32
N ILE A 82 7.28 -2.07 8.27
CA ILE A 82 6.52 -2.48 7.07
C ILE A 82 5.60 -1.35 6.62
N GLU A 83 5.60 -1.04 5.34
CA GLU A 83 4.66 -0.10 4.74
C GLU A 83 3.55 -0.84 3.96
N LEU A 84 2.31 -0.47 4.25
CA LEU A 84 1.17 -0.72 3.38
C LEU A 84 1.26 0.22 2.18
N TYR A 85 2.01 -0.20 1.17
CA TYR A 85 2.31 0.62 0.00
C TYR A 85 1.08 0.83 -0.90
N LYS A 86 0.22 -0.19 -1.03
CA LYS A 86 -1.02 -0.09 -1.82
C LYS A 86 -2.09 -1.07 -1.35
N VAL A 87 -3.35 -0.65 -1.45
CA VAL A 87 -4.51 -1.53 -1.33
C VAL A 87 -5.44 -1.28 -2.50
N GLY A 88 -5.94 -2.36 -3.10
CA GLY A 88 -6.96 -2.30 -4.13
C GLY A 88 -8.11 -3.25 -3.81
N VAL A 89 -9.33 -2.81 -4.12
CA VAL A 89 -10.53 -3.65 -4.13
C VAL A 89 -11.19 -3.47 -5.48
N ARG A 90 -11.56 -4.59 -6.10
CA ARG A 90 -12.28 -4.63 -7.38
C ARG A 90 -13.52 -3.75 -7.30
N LYS A 91 -13.77 -2.96 -8.35
CA LYS A 91 -14.77 -1.88 -8.34
C LYS A 91 -16.16 -2.40 -7.96
N GLU A 92 -16.53 -3.53 -8.51
CA GLU A 92 -17.78 -4.26 -8.30
C GLU A 92 -17.91 -4.91 -6.91
N ARG A 93 -16.83 -4.93 -6.12
CA ARG A 93 -16.78 -5.46 -4.74
C ARG A 93 -16.53 -4.35 -3.71
N ARG A 94 -16.57 -3.08 -4.11
CA ARG A 94 -16.43 -1.94 -3.20
C ARG A 94 -17.75 -1.72 -2.44
N LYS A 95 -17.64 -1.10 -1.27
CA LYS A 95 -18.75 -0.83 -0.32
C LYS A 95 -19.28 -2.05 0.45
N ASP A 96 -18.78 -3.25 0.16
CA ASP A 96 -19.12 -4.49 0.89
C ASP A 96 -18.24 -4.73 2.15
N GLY A 97 -17.50 -3.70 2.60
CA GLY A 97 -16.61 -3.81 3.75
C GLY A 97 -15.27 -4.54 3.51
N HIS A 98 -15.01 -5.03 2.29
CA HIS A 98 -13.78 -5.75 1.95
C HIS A 98 -12.51 -4.93 2.20
N GLY A 99 -12.49 -3.63 1.86
CA GLY A 99 -11.34 -2.76 2.12
C GLY A 99 -11.00 -2.64 3.61
N ARG A 100 -12.02 -2.51 4.46
CA ARG A 100 -11.85 -2.48 5.92
C ARG A 100 -11.28 -3.80 6.43
N ARG A 101 -11.82 -4.92 5.95
CA ARG A 101 -11.35 -6.25 6.35
C ARG A 101 -9.91 -6.50 5.93
N ILE A 102 -9.53 -6.08 4.72
CA ILE A 102 -8.15 -6.14 4.22
C ILE A 102 -7.20 -5.40 5.18
N VAL A 103 -7.52 -4.16 5.55
CA VAL A 103 -6.70 -3.35 6.46
C VAL A 103 -6.63 -3.96 7.85
N GLN A 104 -7.73 -4.52 8.36
CA GLN A 104 -7.74 -5.25 9.63
C GLN A 104 -6.83 -6.47 9.59
N LEU A 105 -6.90 -7.28 8.53
CA LEU A 105 -6.05 -8.47 8.37
C LEU A 105 -4.57 -8.09 8.28
N PHE A 106 -4.23 -6.98 7.62
CA PHE A 106 -2.86 -6.48 7.61
C PHE A 106 -2.32 -6.23 9.01
N VAL A 107 -3.09 -5.55 9.87
CA VAL A 107 -2.70 -5.31 11.27
C VAL A 107 -2.64 -6.61 12.06
N THR A 108 -3.65 -7.48 11.93
CA THR A 108 -3.74 -8.74 12.69
C THR A 108 -2.61 -9.72 12.36
N PHE A 109 -2.18 -9.80 11.10
CA PHE A 109 -1.12 -10.73 10.69
C PHE A 109 0.29 -10.15 10.76
N SER A 110 0.41 -8.86 11.09
CA SER A 110 1.71 -8.25 11.33
C SER A 110 2.24 -8.64 12.70
N SER A 111 3.57 -8.79 12.81
CA SER A 111 4.21 -9.02 14.12
C SER A 111 3.93 -7.84 15.05
N PRO A 112 3.60 -8.07 16.33
CA PRO A 112 3.42 -6.97 17.29
C PRO A 112 4.70 -6.17 17.53
N THR A 113 5.87 -6.70 17.16
CA THR A 113 7.19 -6.04 17.30
C THR A 113 7.56 -5.16 16.10
N VAL A 114 6.69 -5.04 15.10
CA VAL A 114 6.96 -4.30 13.86
C VAL A 114 6.08 -3.05 13.79
N ASN A 115 6.68 -1.93 13.41
CA ASN A 115 5.95 -0.70 13.10
C ASN A 115 5.31 -0.81 11.72
N LEU A 116 4.05 -0.40 11.62
CA LEU A 116 3.32 -0.39 10.35
C LEU A 116 3.12 1.03 9.87
N TYR A 117 3.32 1.26 8.58
CA TYR A 117 3.20 2.58 7.96
C TYR A 117 2.23 2.57 6.80
N ALA A 118 1.63 3.72 6.54
CA ALA A 118 0.83 3.95 5.35
C ALA A 118 0.90 5.41 4.92
N ARG A 119 0.71 5.67 3.63
CA ARG A 119 0.59 7.03 3.08
C ARG A 119 -0.71 7.19 2.33
N CYS A 120 -1.47 8.23 2.66
CA CYS A 120 -2.76 8.53 2.05
C CYS A 120 -2.73 9.89 1.38
N PHE A 121 -2.92 9.92 0.07
CA PHE A 121 -3.22 11.16 -0.64
C PHE A 121 -4.52 11.80 -0.11
N PRO A 122 -4.69 13.14 -0.22
CA PRO A 122 -5.89 13.82 0.26
C PRO A 122 -7.21 13.19 -0.22
N PRO A 123 -7.37 12.77 -1.50
CA PRO A 123 -8.59 12.13 -1.96
C PRO A 123 -8.90 10.77 -1.31
N SER A 124 -7.89 10.09 -0.76
CA SER A 124 -8.01 8.78 -0.11
C SER A 124 -8.57 8.86 1.32
N GLU A 125 -9.57 9.72 1.56
CA GLU A 125 -10.12 9.99 2.89
C GLU A 125 -10.72 8.73 3.55
N THR A 126 -11.39 7.89 2.76
CA THR A 126 -11.96 6.64 3.29
C THR A 126 -10.87 5.70 3.80
N MET A 127 -9.73 5.61 3.10
CA MET A 127 -8.59 4.79 3.55
C MET A 127 -7.94 5.39 4.80
N PHE A 128 -7.77 6.72 4.83
CA PHE A 128 -7.26 7.42 6.01
C PHE A 128 -8.10 7.11 7.25
N LYS A 129 -9.43 7.21 7.16
CA LYS A 129 -10.36 6.86 8.25
C LYS A 129 -10.27 5.38 8.65
N MET A 130 -10.22 4.46 7.69
CA MET A 130 -10.07 3.02 7.97
C MET A 130 -8.77 2.72 8.73
N LEU A 131 -7.66 3.36 8.36
CA LEU A 131 -6.38 3.19 9.06
C LEU A 131 -6.45 3.75 10.50
N LYS A 132 -7.05 4.93 10.69
CA LYS A 132 -7.28 5.52 12.01
C LYS A 132 -8.12 4.59 12.91
N GLU A 133 -9.16 3.97 12.37
CA GLU A 133 -10.03 3.04 13.11
C GLU A 133 -9.30 1.77 13.60
N VAL A 134 -8.26 1.31 12.90
CA VAL A 134 -7.46 0.14 13.32
C VAL A 134 -6.21 0.53 14.13
N GLY A 135 -6.14 1.79 14.58
CA GLY A 135 -5.14 2.26 15.54
C GLY A 135 -3.99 3.09 14.96
N PHE A 136 -3.95 3.35 13.65
CA PHE A 136 -2.91 4.21 13.10
C PHE A 136 -3.03 5.64 13.63
N SER A 137 -1.89 6.27 13.88
CA SER A 137 -1.74 7.67 14.20
C SER A 137 -1.24 8.45 13.00
N HIS A 138 -1.75 9.67 12.81
CA HIS A 138 -1.22 10.57 11.79
C HIS A 138 0.04 11.22 12.36
N ILE A 139 1.18 11.03 11.69
CA ILE A 139 2.48 11.47 12.18
C ILE A 139 3.03 12.67 11.41
N ASN A 140 2.64 12.85 10.14
CA ASN A 140 3.15 13.93 9.30
C ASN A 140 2.23 14.20 8.10
N THR A 141 2.24 15.44 7.59
CA THR A 141 1.64 15.81 6.30
C THR A 141 2.73 16.32 5.37
N MET A 142 3.01 15.56 4.31
CA MET A 142 3.99 15.89 3.29
C MET A 142 3.53 17.02 2.36
N ARG A 143 4.46 17.50 1.53
CA ARG A 143 4.16 18.40 0.41
C ARG A 143 3.02 17.81 -0.44
N PHE A 144 2.10 18.67 -0.87
CA PHE A 144 0.85 18.31 -1.58
C PHE A 144 -0.20 17.57 -0.75
N GLY A 145 -0.07 17.55 0.58
CA GLY A 145 -1.12 17.10 1.50
C GLY A 145 -1.18 15.58 1.70
N THR A 146 -0.19 14.82 1.22
CA THR A 146 -0.10 13.39 1.50
C THR A 146 0.13 13.17 2.99
N ARG A 147 -0.75 12.40 3.63
CA ARG A 147 -0.73 12.12 5.07
C ARG A 147 0.02 10.83 5.33
N GLU A 148 1.00 10.89 6.22
CA GLU A 148 1.74 9.74 6.70
C GLU A 148 1.14 9.23 8.01
N LEU A 149 0.94 7.92 8.08
CA LEU A 149 0.39 7.27 9.25
C LEU A 149 1.31 6.15 9.73
N GLU A 150 1.27 5.92 11.04
CA GLU A 150 2.04 4.89 11.72
C GLU A 150 1.19 4.17 12.78
N LEU A 151 1.37 2.87 12.90
CA LEU A 151 0.98 2.08 14.06
C LEU A 151 2.26 1.49 14.67
N CYS A 152 2.64 1.98 15.85
CA CYS A 152 3.87 1.55 16.51
C CYS A 152 3.74 0.12 17.04
N ALA A 153 4.88 -0.58 17.06
CA ALA A 153 5.03 -1.86 17.72
C ALA A 153 4.59 -1.78 19.18
N ARG A 154 4.00 -2.86 19.69
CA ARG A 154 3.69 -3.01 21.11
C ARG A 154 4.94 -3.53 21.82
N GLU A 155 5.24 -2.99 23.00
CA GLU A 155 6.22 -3.59 23.89
C GLU A 155 5.77 -5.02 24.23
N ALA A 156 6.67 -5.98 24.07
CA ALA A 156 6.42 -7.40 24.31
C ALA A 156 6.38 -7.73 25.80
#